data_AF-A0A538U3I5-F1
#
_entry.id   AF-A0A538U3I5-F1
#
_cell.length_a   1.000
_cell.length_b   1.000
_cell.length_c   1.000
_cell.angle_alpha   90.00
_cell.angle_beta   90.00
_cell.angle_gamma   90.00
#
_symmetry.space_group_name_H-M   'P 1'
#
loop_
_entity.id
_entity.type
_entity.pdbx_description
1 polymer ?
#
loop_
_entity_poly.entity_id
_entity_poly.type
_entity_poly.pdbx_seq_one_letter_code
_entity_poly.pdbx_strand_id
1 'polypeptide(L)'
;MVTARGRKGDDVRRIETEVVQRPFNVVVDAALAAQVGIDFSGNAQVCGYNHKIDTPSYTNGVHGPPGPVGPCTAWETGSGDLPGSWSESNVTSGGSASQNGSPTQNSDNHGAGFYSGPWEALGLTQAEFFSWIGPALAIPPGIPNGIIYLDNNTTHQDQSGTFAYAGGNGEGFLYVDGDLTINGNFTYRGLIYVEGDLKVNGNTWILGGLVVKGKSRVKLANGSFVVLYSRDAVQQDVSKYGGQFMTLAWRETP
;
A
#
# COMPACT_ATOMS: atom_id res chain seq x y z
N MET A 1 -14.51 9.94 20.19
CA MET A 1 -15.66 10.79 20.55
C MET A 1 -15.53 12.13 19.85
N VAL A 2 -16.57 12.58 19.16
CA VAL A 2 -16.66 13.90 18.53
C VAL A 2 -17.71 14.71 19.28
N THR A 3 -17.42 15.97 19.57
CA THR A 3 -18.34 16.87 20.28
C THR A 3 -18.63 18.10 19.43
N ALA A 4 -19.90 18.32 19.11
CA ALA A 4 -20.39 19.54 18.48
C ALA A 4 -21.11 20.41 19.51
N ARG A 5 -20.82 21.71 19.54
CA ARG A 5 -21.44 22.66 20.48
C ARG A 5 -22.25 23.70 19.71
N GLY A 6 -23.55 23.76 19.98
CA GLY A 6 -24.44 24.81 19.50
C GLY A 6 -24.68 25.86 20.58
N ARG A 7 -24.78 27.14 20.18
CA ARG A 7 -25.16 28.24 21.07
C ARG A 7 -26.21 29.13 20.39
N LYS A 8 -27.28 29.48 21.10
CA LYS A 8 -28.26 30.48 20.68
C LYS A 8 -28.62 31.37 21.88
N GLY A 9 -28.17 32.61 21.87
CA GLY A 9 -28.24 33.47 23.07
C GLY A 9 -27.40 32.89 24.21
N ASP A 10 -28.02 32.72 25.38
CA ASP A 10 -27.39 32.10 26.55
C ASP A 10 -27.57 30.57 26.61
N ASP A 11 -28.42 30.01 25.75
CA ASP A 11 -28.60 28.57 25.67
C ASP A 11 -27.42 27.90 24.98
N VAL A 12 -26.91 26.85 25.62
CA VAL A 12 -25.87 25.96 25.10
C VAL A 12 -26.45 24.56 25.02
N ARG A 13 -26.11 23.87 23.92
CA ARG A 13 -26.31 22.43 23.78
C ARG A 13 -25.06 21.80 23.20
N ARG A 14 -24.80 20.56 23.59
CA ARG A 14 -23.73 19.73 23.06
C ARG A 14 -24.32 18.47 22.48
N ILE A 15 -23.80 18.06 21.35
CA ILE A 15 -24.03 16.74 20.78
C ILE A 15 -22.70 16.01 20.90
N GLU A 16 -22.70 14.90 21.62
CA GLU A 16 -21.57 13.99 21.74
C GLU A 16 -21.89 12.76 20.89
N THR A 17 -20.99 12.43 19.96
CA THR A 17 -21.09 11.25 19.10
C THR A 17 -19.88 10.34 19.31
N GLU A 18 -20.15 9.09 19.61
CA GLU A 18 -19.15 8.02 19.56
C GLU A 18 -19.05 7.53 18.12
N VAL A 19 -17.85 7.60 17.56
CA VAL A 19 -17.58 7.22 16.18
C VAL A 19 -16.42 6.24 16.13
N VAL A 20 -16.44 5.36 15.15
CA VAL A 20 -15.30 4.52 14.75
C VAL A 20 -14.96 4.82 13.30
N GLN A 21 -13.68 4.80 12.93
CA GLN A 21 -13.33 4.77 11.50
C GLN A 21 -13.59 3.38 10.97
N ARG A 22 -14.39 3.28 9.90
CA ARG A 22 -14.60 2.01 9.21
C ARG A 22 -13.24 1.50 8.71
N PRO A 23 -12.78 0.32 9.16
CA PRO A 23 -11.54 -0.25 8.66
C PRO A 23 -11.73 -0.71 7.21
N PHE A 24 -10.69 -0.56 6.40
CA PHE A 24 -10.64 -1.19 5.07
C PHE A 24 -10.30 -2.67 5.21
N ASN A 25 -10.90 -3.51 4.36
CA ASN A 25 -10.50 -4.90 4.26
C ASN A 25 -9.32 -4.97 3.29
N VAL A 26 -8.15 -5.36 3.78
CA VAL A 26 -6.95 -5.48 2.95
C VAL A 26 -6.99 -6.85 2.27
N VAL A 27 -7.15 -6.85 0.96
CA VAL A 27 -7.28 -8.06 0.15
C VAL A 27 -6.19 -8.03 -0.92
N VAL A 28 -4.94 -8.18 -0.50
CA VAL A 28 -3.80 -8.32 -1.41
C VAL A 28 -3.30 -9.77 -1.39
N ASP A 29 -2.81 -10.26 -2.53
CA ASP A 29 -2.40 -11.66 -2.72
C ASP A 29 -0.97 -11.93 -2.24
N ALA A 30 -0.17 -10.88 -2.06
CA ALA A 30 1.21 -10.94 -1.61
C ALA A 30 1.69 -9.58 -1.09
N ALA A 31 2.89 -9.52 -0.51
CA ALA A 31 3.55 -8.25 -0.23
C ALA A 31 3.79 -7.45 -1.54
N LEU A 32 4.24 -8.15 -2.59
CA LEU A 32 4.30 -7.65 -3.96
C LEU A 32 3.48 -8.55 -4.90
N ALA A 33 2.40 -8.03 -5.46
CA ALA A 33 1.61 -8.71 -6.48
C ALA A 33 1.78 -8.04 -7.85
N ALA A 34 1.96 -8.82 -8.92
CA ALA A 34 2.02 -8.27 -10.28
C ALA A 34 1.27 -9.08 -11.34
N GLN A 35 0.65 -8.41 -12.31
CA GLN A 35 0.01 -9.14 -13.43
C GLN A 35 1.06 -9.71 -14.39
N VAL A 36 2.12 -8.96 -14.57
CA VAL A 36 3.29 -9.31 -15.39
C VAL A 36 4.33 -10.07 -14.57
N GLY A 37 5.28 -10.70 -15.25
CA GLY A 37 6.38 -11.39 -14.58
C GLY A 37 7.24 -10.44 -13.76
N ILE A 38 7.90 -10.98 -12.73
CA ILE A 38 8.75 -10.22 -11.82
C ILE A 38 10.18 -10.74 -11.94
N ASP A 39 11.14 -9.83 -12.10
CA ASP A 39 12.57 -10.11 -11.99
C ASP A 39 13.13 -9.42 -10.75
N PHE A 40 13.33 -10.21 -9.70
CA PHE A 40 14.09 -9.78 -8.54
C PHE A 40 15.58 -9.90 -8.86
N SER A 41 16.31 -8.80 -8.72
CA SER A 41 17.76 -8.79 -8.88
C SER A 41 18.40 -7.79 -7.91
N GLY A 42 19.73 -7.67 -7.91
CA GLY A 42 20.43 -6.75 -7.02
C GLY A 42 20.12 -7.04 -5.53
N ASN A 43 19.68 -6.02 -4.80
CA ASN A 43 19.29 -6.11 -3.38
C ASN A 43 17.77 -5.90 -3.21
N ALA A 44 16.96 -6.71 -3.91
CA ALA A 44 15.51 -6.71 -3.78
C ALA A 44 15.05 -7.72 -2.71
N GLN A 45 14.33 -7.26 -1.70
CA GLN A 45 13.89 -8.07 -0.56
C GLN A 45 12.39 -7.90 -0.36
N VAL A 46 11.66 -9.00 -0.43
CA VAL A 46 10.20 -8.97 -0.27
C VAL A 46 9.80 -9.98 0.79
N CYS A 47 8.98 -9.54 1.75
CA CYS A 47 8.55 -10.37 2.86
C CYS A 47 7.03 -10.28 3.05
N GLY A 48 6.34 -11.39 2.86
CA GLY A 48 4.90 -11.57 3.00
C GLY A 48 4.44 -11.94 4.41
N TYR A 49 5.36 -12.23 5.33
CA TYR A 49 4.99 -12.33 6.74
C TYR A 49 4.41 -11.00 7.23
N ASN A 50 3.39 -11.06 8.07
CA ASN A 50 2.66 -9.87 8.47
C ASN A 50 3.41 -9.10 9.56
N HIS A 51 3.89 -7.91 9.23
CA HIS A 51 4.69 -7.04 10.11
C HIS A 51 3.82 -6.08 10.91
N LYS A 52 4.32 -5.72 12.10
CA LYS A 52 3.74 -4.70 12.98
C LYS A 52 3.83 -3.33 12.32
N ILE A 53 2.86 -2.47 12.60
CA ILE A 53 2.85 -1.11 12.07
C ILE A 53 4.07 -0.27 12.49
N ASP A 54 4.68 -0.54 13.63
CA ASP A 54 5.85 0.18 14.14
C ASP A 54 7.19 -0.33 13.58
N THR A 55 7.16 -1.25 12.60
CA THR A 55 8.36 -1.77 11.93
C THR A 55 9.23 -0.62 11.41
N PRO A 56 10.51 -0.52 11.84
CA PRO A 56 11.41 0.55 11.43
C PRO A 56 11.81 0.44 9.96
N SER A 57 12.06 1.58 9.31
CA SER A 57 12.44 1.65 7.89
C SER A 57 13.83 1.10 7.55
N TYR A 58 14.65 0.79 8.56
CA TYR A 58 15.90 0.06 8.37
C TYR A 58 15.70 -1.47 8.36
N THR A 59 14.51 -1.95 8.68
CA THR A 59 14.20 -3.40 8.68
C THR A 59 14.27 -3.92 7.26
N ASN A 60 15.04 -4.98 7.07
CA ASN A 60 15.25 -5.61 5.79
C ASN A 60 14.29 -6.81 5.63
N GLY A 61 14.13 -7.34 4.43
CA GLY A 61 13.21 -8.46 4.15
C GLY A 61 13.82 -9.85 4.35
N VAL A 62 14.99 -9.96 5.00
CA VAL A 62 15.75 -11.21 5.10
C VAL A 62 15.45 -11.94 6.40
N HIS A 63 15.03 -13.20 6.29
CA HIS A 63 14.97 -14.12 7.43
C HIS A 63 16.39 -14.63 7.72
N GLY A 64 16.95 -14.27 8.87
CA GLY A 64 18.29 -14.70 9.30
C GLY A 64 18.49 -14.54 10.81
N PRO A 65 19.60 -15.06 11.38
CA PRO A 65 19.95 -14.84 12.78
C PRO A 65 20.13 -13.33 13.08
N PRO A 66 19.97 -12.87 14.35
CA PRO A 66 20.06 -11.46 14.70
C PRO A 66 21.41 -10.86 14.32
N GLY A 67 21.43 -10.07 13.24
CA GLY A 67 22.55 -9.21 12.87
C GLY A 67 22.28 -7.75 13.28
N PRO A 68 23.23 -6.83 13.02
CA PRO A 68 23.08 -5.41 13.36
C PRO A 68 21.91 -4.71 12.63
N VAL A 69 21.41 -5.32 11.55
CA VAL A 69 20.13 -5.00 10.91
C VAL A 69 19.18 -6.11 11.34
N GLY A 70 18.36 -5.86 12.36
CA GLY A 70 17.53 -6.89 12.97
C GLY A 70 16.65 -7.59 11.92
N PRO A 71 16.50 -8.93 11.98
CA PRO A 71 15.72 -9.68 10.99
C PRO A 71 14.27 -9.22 11.01
N CYS A 72 13.60 -9.32 9.86
CA CYS A 72 12.16 -9.06 9.74
C CYS A 72 11.32 -9.80 10.80
N THR A 73 11.78 -10.98 11.22
CA THR A 73 11.13 -11.85 12.23
C THR A 73 10.88 -11.19 13.59
N ALA A 74 11.69 -10.20 14.00
CA ALA A 74 11.44 -9.46 15.25
C ALA A 74 10.17 -8.58 15.18
N TRP A 75 9.81 -8.20 13.96
CA TRP A 75 8.72 -7.28 13.65
C TRP A 75 7.49 -7.97 13.12
N GLU A 76 7.52 -9.30 12.94
CA GLU A 76 6.37 -10.09 12.54
C GLU A 76 5.36 -10.22 13.69
N THR A 77 4.08 -10.30 13.31
CA THR A 77 2.93 -10.50 14.21
C THR A 77 2.68 -11.98 14.50
N GLY A 78 3.23 -12.88 13.68
CA GLY A 78 3.08 -14.33 13.78
C GLY A 78 1.77 -14.89 13.21
N SER A 79 0.96 -14.07 12.53
CA SER A 79 -0.27 -14.52 11.87
C SER A 79 -0.74 -13.54 10.80
N GLY A 80 -1.63 -14.01 9.90
CA GLY A 80 -2.15 -13.17 8.81
C GLY A 80 -1.16 -12.98 7.67
N ASP A 81 -0.17 -13.86 7.57
CA ASP A 81 0.87 -13.86 6.54
C ASP A 81 0.30 -14.07 5.15
N LEU A 82 1.07 -13.62 4.16
CA LEU A 82 0.84 -13.76 2.74
C LEU A 82 2.08 -14.32 2.05
N PRO A 83 1.96 -14.76 0.79
CA PRO A 83 3.11 -14.93 -0.09
C PRO A 83 3.98 -13.67 -0.13
N GLY A 84 5.29 -13.87 -0.26
CA GLY A 84 6.22 -12.76 -0.46
C GLY A 84 5.90 -12.05 -1.76
N SER A 85 5.91 -12.81 -2.86
CA SER A 85 5.44 -12.31 -4.15
C SER A 85 4.37 -13.19 -4.78
N TRP A 86 3.58 -12.58 -5.63
CA TRP A 86 2.59 -13.26 -6.46
C TRP A 86 2.63 -12.68 -7.87
N SER A 87 2.49 -13.53 -8.89
CA SER A 87 2.40 -13.07 -10.27
C SER A 87 1.52 -13.97 -11.16
N GLU A 88 0.83 -13.41 -12.16
CA GLU A 88 0.20 -14.21 -13.23
C GLU A 88 1.23 -14.75 -14.25
N SER A 89 2.51 -14.43 -14.08
CA SER A 89 3.60 -14.88 -14.94
C SER A 89 4.81 -15.27 -14.10
N ASN A 90 5.88 -15.71 -14.76
CA ASN A 90 7.05 -16.24 -14.08
C ASN A 90 7.72 -15.20 -13.18
N VAL A 91 8.00 -15.59 -11.94
CA VAL A 91 8.88 -14.86 -11.02
C VAL A 91 10.29 -15.43 -11.10
N THR A 92 11.28 -14.56 -11.31
CA THR A 92 12.70 -14.93 -11.25
C THR A 92 13.43 -14.16 -10.17
N SER A 93 14.50 -14.74 -9.66
CA SER A 93 15.33 -14.15 -8.62
C SER A 93 16.80 -14.33 -8.97
N GLY A 94 17.61 -13.30 -8.75
CA GLY A 94 19.05 -13.30 -8.96
C GLY A 94 19.77 -12.30 -8.06
N GLY A 95 21.11 -12.36 -8.04
CA GLY A 95 21.92 -11.53 -7.15
C GLY A 95 21.70 -11.87 -5.67
N SER A 96 21.55 -10.86 -4.82
CA SER A 96 21.30 -10.99 -3.38
C SER A 96 19.81 -10.82 -3.03
N ALA A 97 18.92 -10.98 -4.01
CA ALA A 97 17.50 -10.83 -3.79
C ALA A 97 16.94 -11.95 -2.88
N SER A 98 15.92 -11.63 -2.09
CA SER A 98 15.26 -12.59 -1.21
C SER A 98 13.75 -12.40 -1.20
N GLN A 99 13.04 -13.52 -1.12
CA GLN A 99 11.59 -13.54 -1.00
C GLN A 99 11.20 -14.46 0.14
N ASN A 100 10.34 -14.00 1.03
CA ASN A 100 9.87 -14.72 2.20
C ASN A 100 8.37 -14.55 2.33
N GLY A 101 7.66 -15.56 2.81
CA GLY A 101 6.21 -15.49 3.00
C GLY A 101 5.60 -16.86 3.29
N SER A 102 4.32 -16.85 3.62
CA SER A 102 3.51 -18.03 3.91
C SER A 102 2.14 -17.88 3.23
N PRO A 103 1.62 -18.89 2.51
CA PRO A 103 2.07 -20.28 2.48
C PRO A 103 3.31 -20.57 1.61
N THR A 104 3.73 -19.62 0.77
CA THR A 104 4.90 -19.76 -0.12
C THR A 104 5.71 -18.47 -0.17
N GLN A 105 6.98 -18.55 -0.52
CA GLN A 105 7.80 -17.37 -0.77
C GLN A 105 7.31 -16.62 -2.01
N ASN A 106 7.04 -17.36 -3.09
CA ASN A 106 6.59 -16.85 -4.38
C ASN A 106 5.43 -17.73 -4.89
N SER A 107 4.41 -17.09 -5.44
CA SER A 107 3.25 -17.75 -6.03
C SER A 107 3.08 -17.33 -7.49
N ASP A 108 3.58 -18.16 -8.40
CA ASP A 108 3.37 -18.00 -9.84
C ASP A 108 2.05 -18.69 -10.18
N ASN A 109 0.96 -17.92 -10.27
CA ASN A 109 -0.39 -18.46 -10.43
C ASN A 109 -0.99 -18.05 -11.77
N HIS A 110 -0.45 -18.64 -12.84
CA HIS A 110 -0.80 -18.31 -14.21
C HIS A 110 -2.31 -18.54 -14.46
N GLY A 111 -3.03 -17.46 -14.79
CA GLY A 111 -4.46 -17.52 -15.16
C GLY A 111 -5.43 -17.54 -13.98
N ALA A 112 -4.98 -17.23 -12.76
CA ALA A 112 -5.87 -17.04 -11.62
C ALA A 112 -6.74 -15.76 -11.70
N GLY A 113 -6.41 -14.86 -12.63
CA GLY A 113 -7.00 -13.53 -12.70
C GLY A 113 -6.22 -12.55 -11.83
N PHE A 114 -6.05 -11.34 -12.34
CA PHE A 114 -5.53 -10.22 -11.58
C PHE A 114 -6.67 -9.29 -11.15
N TYR A 115 -6.36 -8.37 -10.25
CA TYR A 115 -7.30 -7.36 -9.80
C TYR A 115 -7.98 -6.66 -10.99
N SER A 116 -9.31 -6.63 -10.99
CA SER A 116 -10.07 -5.83 -11.96
C SER A 116 -9.82 -4.33 -11.78
N GLY A 117 -9.44 -3.93 -10.57
CA GLY A 117 -8.93 -2.62 -10.23
C GLY A 117 -8.58 -2.50 -8.74
N PRO A 118 -8.12 -1.30 -8.31
CA PRO A 118 -7.68 -1.06 -6.93
C PRO A 118 -8.75 -1.31 -5.86
N TRP A 119 -10.03 -1.27 -6.22
CA TRP A 119 -11.14 -1.51 -5.31
C TRP A 119 -11.13 -2.92 -4.73
N GLU A 120 -10.70 -3.93 -5.50
CA GLU A 120 -10.60 -5.30 -5.00
C GLU A 120 -9.55 -5.41 -3.90
N ALA A 121 -8.40 -4.74 -4.05
CA ALA A 121 -7.34 -4.71 -3.05
C ALA A 121 -7.76 -4.08 -1.71
N LEU A 122 -8.77 -3.21 -1.74
CA LEU A 122 -9.34 -2.53 -0.58
C LEU A 122 -10.67 -3.12 -0.10
N GLY A 123 -11.16 -4.19 -0.75
CA GLY A 123 -12.43 -4.82 -0.43
C GLY A 123 -13.64 -3.91 -0.66
N LEU A 124 -13.58 -3.03 -1.65
CA LEU A 124 -14.64 -2.12 -2.07
C LEU A 124 -15.25 -2.58 -3.41
N THR A 125 -16.48 -2.16 -3.68
CA THR A 125 -16.99 -2.18 -5.06
C THR A 125 -16.34 -1.07 -5.89
N GLN A 126 -16.31 -1.21 -7.22
CA GLN A 126 -15.81 -0.18 -8.14
C GLN A 126 -16.49 1.18 -7.92
N ALA A 127 -17.81 1.18 -7.75
CA ALA A 127 -18.57 2.41 -7.52
C ALA A 127 -18.23 3.09 -6.18
N GLU A 128 -18.08 2.31 -5.10
CA GLU A 128 -17.65 2.83 -3.80
C GLU A 128 -16.24 3.43 -3.88
N PHE A 129 -15.33 2.76 -4.58
CA PHE A 129 -13.96 3.23 -4.73
C PHE A 129 -13.89 4.58 -5.45
N PHE A 130 -14.52 4.74 -6.62
CA PHE A 130 -14.46 6.02 -7.34
C PHE A 130 -15.24 7.14 -6.63
N SER A 131 -16.24 6.81 -5.82
CA SER A 131 -16.87 7.78 -4.92
C SER A 131 -15.96 8.18 -3.75
N TRP A 132 -15.02 7.34 -3.35
CA TRP A 132 -14.18 7.51 -2.17
C TRP A 132 -12.82 8.13 -2.46
N ILE A 133 -12.18 7.73 -3.57
CA ILE A 133 -10.78 8.02 -3.90
C ILE A 133 -10.50 9.52 -4.09
N GLY A 134 -11.53 10.30 -4.40
CA GLY A 134 -11.43 11.73 -4.65
C GLY A 134 -10.97 12.05 -6.09
N PRO A 135 -10.72 13.33 -6.39
CA PRO A 135 -10.35 13.77 -7.73
C PRO A 135 -8.94 13.30 -8.12
N ALA A 136 -8.76 13.01 -9.41
CA ALA A 136 -7.46 12.73 -9.99
C ALA A 136 -6.51 13.95 -9.91
N LEU A 137 -5.23 13.66 -9.68
CA LEU A 137 -4.14 14.62 -9.68
C LEU A 137 -3.20 14.35 -10.87
N ALA A 138 -3.13 15.29 -11.80
CA ALA A 138 -2.19 15.23 -12.92
C ALA A 138 -0.74 15.53 -12.50
N ILE A 139 -0.53 16.05 -11.30
CA ILE A 139 0.79 16.38 -10.74
C ILE A 139 0.91 15.69 -9.38
N PRO A 140 1.91 14.81 -9.18
CA PRO A 140 2.12 14.17 -7.89
C PRO A 140 2.43 15.21 -6.80
N PRO A 141 1.84 15.10 -5.61
CA PRO A 141 2.24 15.94 -4.48
C PRO A 141 3.71 15.62 -4.11
N GLY A 142 4.45 16.61 -3.59
CA GLY A 142 5.87 16.40 -3.26
C GLY A 142 6.12 15.31 -2.21
N ILE A 143 5.15 15.07 -1.31
CA ILE A 143 5.14 13.96 -0.36
C ILE A 143 3.80 13.23 -0.52
N PRO A 144 3.77 11.90 -0.75
CA PRO A 144 2.53 11.17 -0.96
C PRO A 144 1.87 10.76 0.36
N ASN A 145 1.39 11.75 1.13
CA ASN A 145 0.56 11.51 2.31
C ASN A 145 -0.91 11.68 1.94
N GLY A 146 -1.73 10.63 2.11
CA GLY A 146 -3.15 10.72 1.86
C GLY A 146 -3.76 9.56 1.09
N ILE A 147 -4.97 9.79 0.63
CA ILE A 147 -5.61 9.02 -0.44
C ILE A 147 -5.35 9.77 -1.73
N ILE A 148 -4.46 9.23 -2.57
CA ILE A 148 -3.91 9.91 -3.74
C ILE A 148 -4.28 9.10 -4.98
N TYR A 149 -4.92 9.76 -5.93
CA TYR A 149 -5.19 9.24 -7.27
C TYR A 149 -4.40 10.06 -8.29
N LEU A 150 -3.45 9.44 -8.99
CA LEU A 150 -2.68 10.04 -10.07
C LEU A 150 -3.24 9.58 -11.42
N ASP A 151 -3.69 10.55 -12.23
CA ASP A 151 -4.22 10.36 -13.58
C ASP A 151 -4.08 11.68 -14.36
N ASN A 152 -3.85 11.59 -15.68
CA ASN A 152 -3.64 12.74 -16.55
C ASN A 152 -4.86 13.15 -17.39
N ASN A 153 -5.93 12.34 -17.46
CA ASN A 153 -6.99 12.57 -18.45
C ASN A 153 -8.42 12.25 -18.00
N THR A 154 -8.66 11.94 -16.72
CA THR A 154 -9.97 11.62 -16.11
C THR A 154 -10.61 10.32 -16.59
N THR A 155 -9.98 9.61 -17.53
CA THR A 155 -10.45 8.31 -18.03
C THR A 155 -9.84 7.23 -17.15
N HIS A 156 -10.64 6.72 -16.22
CA HIS A 156 -10.17 5.72 -15.28
C HIS A 156 -9.69 4.43 -15.97
N GLN A 157 -8.57 3.90 -15.46
CA GLN A 157 -7.98 2.61 -15.79
C GLN A 157 -7.49 2.48 -17.24
N ASP A 158 -7.15 3.59 -17.87
CA ASP A 158 -6.62 3.61 -19.24
C ASP A 158 -5.09 3.57 -19.29
N GLN A 159 -4.43 3.60 -18.12
CA GLN A 159 -2.98 3.49 -17.96
C GLN A 159 -2.19 4.59 -18.68
N SER A 160 -2.80 5.76 -18.87
CA SER A 160 -2.26 6.84 -19.70
C SER A 160 -1.25 7.73 -18.97
N GLY A 161 -1.25 7.73 -17.64
CA GLY A 161 -0.38 8.58 -16.83
C GLY A 161 1.10 8.17 -16.86
N THR A 162 1.97 9.13 -16.52
CA THR A 162 3.39 8.87 -16.26
C THR A 162 3.83 9.77 -15.11
N PHE A 163 4.16 9.16 -13.98
CA PHE A 163 4.41 9.88 -12.73
C PHE A 163 5.75 9.49 -12.13
N ALA A 164 6.31 10.39 -11.33
CA ALA A 164 7.56 10.11 -10.64
C ALA A 164 7.63 10.75 -9.25
N TYR A 165 8.25 10.02 -8.33
CA TYR A 165 8.72 10.53 -7.05
C TYR A 165 10.25 10.55 -7.04
N ALA A 166 10.85 11.64 -6.57
CA ALA A 166 12.30 11.78 -6.40
C ALA A 166 12.75 11.47 -4.95
N GLY A 167 12.01 10.57 -4.30
CA GLY A 167 12.16 10.19 -2.90
C GLY A 167 11.07 10.80 -2.03
N GLY A 168 11.22 10.66 -0.71
CA GLY A 168 10.28 11.17 0.27
C GLY A 168 9.70 10.07 1.16
N ASN A 169 9.03 10.49 2.24
CA ASN A 169 8.38 9.59 3.20
C ASN A 169 6.87 9.80 3.11
N GLY A 170 6.16 8.83 2.54
CA GLY A 170 4.71 8.87 2.32
C GLY A 170 3.95 7.87 3.18
N GLU A 171 2.64 8.06 3.25
CA GLU A 171 1.72 7.11 3.88
C GLU A 171 0.28 7.22 3.33
N GLY A 172 -0.47 6.13 3.39
CA GLY A 172 -1.87 6.05 2.98
C GLY A 172 -2.11 5.13 1.79
N PHE A 173 -2.88 5.61 0.81
CA PHE A 173 -3.17 4.89 -0.42
C PHE A 173 -2.71 5.70 -1.63
N LEU A 174 -1.88 5.10 -2.48
CA LEU A 174 -1.41 5.69 -3.73
C LEU A 174 -1.89 4.85 -4.90
N TYR A 175 -2.85 5.38 -5.66
CA TYR A 175 -3.32 4.80 -6.91
C TYR A 175 -2.74 5.56 -8.10
N VAL A 176 -2.10 4.84 -9.01
CA VAL A 176 -1.46 5.37 -10.22
C VAL A 176 -2.09 4.74 -11.45
N ASP A 177 -2.84 5.54 -12.20
CA ASP A 177 -3.41 5.15 -13.48
C ASP A 177 -2.43 5.44 -14.62
N GLY A 178 -1.41 4.57 -14.70
CA GLY A 178 -0.28 4.73 -15.59
C GLY A 178 1.02 4.27 -14.96
N ASP A 179 2.13 4.75 -15.51
CA ASP A 179 3.46 4.29 -15.13
C ASP A 179 4.00 5.09 -13.93
N LEU A 180 4.70 4.42 -13.01
CA LEU A 180 5.31 5.01 -11.82
C LEU A 180 6.83 4.82 -11.82
N THR A 181 7.57 5.92 -11.74
CA THR A 181 9.02 5.88 -11.49
C THR A 181 9.35 6.39 -10.09
N ILE A 182 9.99 5.56 -9.27
CA ILE A 182 10.54 5.95 -7.97
C ILE A 182 12.05 6.14 -8.12
N ASN A 183 12.53 7.36 -7.89
CA ASN A 183 13.94 7.70 -7.86
C ASN A 183 14.36 8.08 -6.44
N GLY A 184 15.62 7.84 -6.07
CA GLY A 184 16.15 8.27 -4.77
C GLY A 184 15.65 7.45 -3.59
N ASN A 185 15.65 8.03 -2.39
CA ASN A 185 15.25 7.36 -1.16
C ASN A 185 13.75 7.56 -0.90
N PHE A 186 12.97 6.50 -1.04
CA PHE A 186 11.51 6.52 -0.91
C PHE A 186 11.06 5.55 0.19
N THR A 187 10.35 6.06 1.19
CA THR A 187 9.74 5.27 2.26
C THR A 187 8.24 5.41 2.16
N TYR A 188 7.49 4.31 2.21
CA TYR A 188 6.03 4.36 2.18
C TYR A 188 5.39 3.43 3.21
N ARG A 189 4.30 3.88 3.82
CA ARG A 189 3.46 3.05 4.71
C ARG A 189 2.03 3.00 4.20
N GLY A 190 1.53 1.81 3.92
CA GLY A 190 0.20 1.62 3.33
C GLY A 190 0.25 0.88 2.00
N LEU A 191 -0.67 1.20 1.09
CA LEU A 191 -0.85 0.45 -0.15
C LEU A 191 -0.57 1.31 -1.38
N ILE A 192 0.25 0.78 -2.28
CA ILE A 192 0.51 1.38 -3.59
C ILE A 192 -0.08 0.45 -4.66
N TYR A 193 -0.86 1.01 -5.57
CA TYR A 193 -1.44 0.31 -6.71
C TYR A 193 -1.07 1.04 -8.01
N VAL A 194 -0.36 0.35 -8.90
CA VAL A 194 0.11 0.91 -10.18
C VAL A 194 -0.51 0.12 -11.33
N GLU A 195 -1.24 0.79 -12.22
CA GLU A 195 -1.81 0.13 -13.40
C GLU A 195 -0.79 -0.09 -14.53
N GLY A 196 0.13 0.85 -14.72
CA GLY A 196 1.19 0.75 -15.71
C GLY A 196 2.46 0.11 -15.15
N ASP A 197 3.60 0.46 -15.74
CA ASP A 197 4.89 -0.09 -15.35
C ASP A 197 5.46 0.59 -14.09
N LEU A 198 6.04 -0.20 -13.20
CA LEU A 198 6.81 0.28 -12.05
C LEU A 198 8.32 0.25 -12.37
N LYS A 199 8.98 1.39 -12.20
CA LYS A 199 10.45 1.50 -12.26
C LYS A 199 11.00 2.06 -10.96
N VAL A 200 11.99 1.38 -10.39
CA VAL A 200 12.69 1.84 -9.19
C VAL A 200 14.15 2.09 -9.52
N ASN A 201 14.64 3.29 -9.23
CA ASN A 201 16.06 3.69 -9.34
C ASN A 201 16.50 4.39 -8.05
N GLY A 202 16.73 3.61 -7.00
CA GLY A 202 17.09 4.15 -5.69
C GLY A 202 16.79 3.19 -4.54
N ASN A 203 16.74 3.72 -3.32
CA ASN A 203 16.40 2.92 -2.14
C ASN A 203 14.91 3.09 -1.84
N THR A 204 14.14 2.04 -2.06
CA THR A 204 12.71 2.01 -1.78
C THR A 204 12.44 1.08 -0.61
N TRP A 205 11.67 1.55 0.36
CA TRP A 205 11.18 0.75 1.47
C TRP A 205 9.67 0.96 1.63
N ILE A 206 8.91 -0.12 1.58
CA ILE A 206 7.45 -0.10 1.70
C ILE A 206 7.06 -1.04 2.83
N LEU A 207 6.28 -0.53 3.78
CA LEU A 207 5.57 -1.32 4.77
C LEU A 207 4.08 -1.29 4.45
N GLY A 208 3.52 -2.42 4.03
CA GLY A 208 2.12 -2.52 3.63
C GLY A 208 1.96 -3.42 2.42
N GLY A 209 1.55 -2.88 1.27
CA GLY A 209 1.39 -3.69 0.05
C GLY A 209 1.76 -2.93 -1.20
N LEU A 210 2.22 -3.66 -2.22
CA LEU A 210 2.50 -3.12 -3.54
C LEU A 210 1.87 -4.01 -4.61
N VAL A 211 1.00 -3.42 -5.41
CA VAL A 211 0.31 -4.08 -6.52
C VAL A 211 0.70 -3.38 -7.81
N VAL A 212 1.19 -4.14 -8.78
CA VAL A 212 1.61 -3.62 -10.09
C VAL A 212 0.96 -4.43 -11.19
N LYS A 213 -0.04 -3.87 -11.87
CA LYS A 213 -0.61 -4.52 -13.03
C LYS A 213 0.46 -4.67 -14.11
N GLY A 214 1.07 -3.56 -14.54
CA GLY A 214 2.20 -3.61 -15.44
C GLY A 214 1.79 -3.94 -16.88
N LYS A 215 2.49 -3.33 -17.82
CA LYS A 215 2.43 -3.63 -19.25
C LYS A 215 3.62 -4.52 -19.65
N SER A 216 4.72 -4.38 -18.92
CA SER A 216 5.96 -5.12 -19.13
C SER A 216 6.52 -5.64 -17.79
N ARG A 217 7.45 -6.60 -17.89
CA ARG A 217 8.05 -7.28 -16.75
C ARG A 217 8.56 -6.30 -15.68
N VAL A 218 8.17 -6.49 -14.42
CA VAL A 218 8.65 -5.69 -13.28
C VAL A 218 10.11 -6.05 -13.02
N LYS A 219 11.03 -5.08 -13.15
CA LYS A 219 12.47 -5.28 -12.93
C LYS A 219 12.94 -4.51 -11.72
N LEU A 220 13.34 -5.24 -10.68
CA LEU A 220 13.85 -4.70 -9.43
C LEU A 220 15.36 -4.92 -9.40
N ALA A 221 16.10 -4.06 -10.10
CA ALA A 221 17.54 -4.23 -10.33
C ALA A 221 18.40 -3.06 -9.80
N ASN A 222 17.83 -1.88 -9.67
CA ASN A 222 18.58 -0.65 -9.43
C ASN A 222 18.32 -0.12 -8.01
N GLY A 223 19.35 -0.18 -7.17
CA GLY A 223 19.28 0.25 -5.77
C GLY A 223 18.78 -0.84 -4.82
N SER A 224 18.40 -0.44 -3.60
CA SER A 224 17.80 -1.35 -2.61
C SER A 224 16.29 -1.28 -2.70
N PHE A 225 15.61 -2.42 -2.81
CA PHE A 225 14.16 -2.46 -2.87
C PHE A 225 13.63 -3.38 -1.78
N VAL A 226 12.83 -2.85 -0.86
CA VAL A 226 12.29 -3.60 0.27
C VAL A 226 10.77 -3.41 0.32
N VAL A 227 10.03 -4.52 0.35
CA VAL A 227 8.59 -4.54 0.60
C VAL A 227 8.30 -5.52 1.71
N LEU A 228 7.74 -5.03 2.81
CA LEU A 228 7.34 -5.82 3.98
C LEU A 228 5.82 -5.75 4.09
N TYR A 229 5.16 -6.89 4.04
CA TYR A 229 3.71 -6.93 4.21
C TYR A 229 3.34 -6.48 5.62
N SER A 230 2.39 -5.56 5.72
CA SER A 230 1.78 -5.19 6.99
C SER A 230 0.31 -4.86 6.79
N ARG A 231 -0.56 -5.75 7.28
CA ARG A 231 -2.00 -5.51 7.27
C ARG A 231 -2.34 -4.23 8.04
N ASP A 232 -1.72 -4.05 9.19
CA ASP A 232 -1.99 -2.92 10.07
C ASP A 232 -1.56 -1.59 9.44
N ALA A 233 -0.40 -1.53 8.77
CA ALA A 233 0.01 -0.32 8.05
C ALA A 233 -1.01 0.06 6.96
N VAL A 234 -1.45 -0.92 6.15
CA VAL A 234 -2.48 -0.64 5.14
C VAL A 234 -3.80 -0.22 5.79
N GLN A 235 -4.32 -0.94 6.77
CA GLN A 235 -5.60 -0.61 7.39
C GLN A 235 -5.57 0.75 8.07
N GLN A 236 -4.56 1.00 8.91
CA GLN A 236 -4.51 2.22 9.71
C GLN A 236 -4.15 3.43 8.87
N ASP A 237 -3.15 3.35 7.97
CA ASP A 237 -2.75 4.52 7.19
C ASP A 237 -3.77 4.86 6.11
N VAL A 238 -4.47 3.88 5.52
CA VAL A 238 -5.58 4.16 4.60
C VAL A 238 -6.79 4.70 5.37
N SER A 239 -7.18 4.13 6.52
CA SER A 239 -8.28 4.65 7.33
C SER A 239 -7.98 6.03 7.94
N LYS A 240 -6.71 6.34 8.23
CA LYS A 240 -6.29 7.66 8.72
C LYS A 240 -6.69 8.79 7.77
N TYR A 241 -6.57 8.57 6.46
CA TYR A 241 -6.85 9.59 5.44
C TYR A 241 -8.20 9.43 4.74
N GLY A 242 -8.65 8.19 4.54
CA GLY A 242 -9.86 7.85 3.80
C GLY A 242 -10.96 7.21 4.64
N GLY A 243 -10.76 7.02 5.94
CA GLY A 243 -11.73 6.34 6.80
C GLY A 243 -13.04 7.12 6.91
N GLN A 244 -14.15 6.47 6.55
CA GLN A 244 -15.48 6.98 6.87
C GLN A 244 -15.76 6.76 8.35
N PHE A 245 -16.19 7.80 9.06
CA PHE A 245 -16.65 7.66 10.44
C PHE A 245 -18.04 7.04 10.46
N MET A 246 -18.20 5.96 11.22
CA MET A 246 -19.50 5.36 11.53
C MET A 246 -19.91 5.77 12.94
N THR A 247 -21.13 6.29 13.08
CA THR A 247 -21.72 6.60 14.39
C THR A 247 -22.09 5.31 15.10
N LEU A 248 -21.55 5.11 16.30
CA LEU A 248 -21.90 4.00 17.19
C LEU A 248 -23.06 4.39 18.11
N ALA A 249 -22.95 5.59 18.70
CA ALA A 249 -23.96 6.16 19.58
C ALA A 249 -23.87 7.69 19.54
N TRP A 250 -24.97 8.35 19.88
CA TRP A 250 -24.96 9.79 20.12
C TRP A 250 -25.84 10.15 21.30
N ARG A 251 -25.50 11.24 21.98
CA ARG A 251 -26.32 11.83 23.02
C ARG A 251 -26.26 13.35 22.98
N GLU A 252 -27.32 13.98 23.41
CA GLU A 252 -27.33 15.40 23.72
C GLU A 252 -26.90 15.60 25.18
N THR A 253 -25.96 16.51 25.42
CA THR A 253 -25.55 16.93 26.77
C THR A 253 -25.79 18.43 26.94
N PRO A 254 -26.10 18.90 28.17
CA PRO A 254 -26.22 20.33 28.47
C PRO A 254 -24.95 21.14 28.10
#